data_AF-A0A7J4B3Z1-F1
#
_entry.id   AF-A0A7J4B3Z1-F1
#
_cell.length_a   1.000
_cell.length_b   1.000
_cell.length_c   1.000
_cell.angle_alpha   90.00
_cell.angle_beta   90.00
_cell.angle_gamma   90.00
#
_symmetry.space_group_name_H-M   'P 1'
#
loop_
_entity.id
_entity.type
_entity.pdbx_description
1 polymer ?
#
loop_
_entity_poly.entity_id
_entity_poly.type
_entity_poly.pdbx_seq_one_letter_code
_entity_poly.pdbx_strand_id
1 'polypeptide(L)'
;MKEELLPLYLRANPPAHQHIESFNRFCDYGLREVIRSIGAIEPGIEGYSFKLGNIRIEQPMVQEADGSRRLITPMEARMRDLTYASPIFLEIMPTINGIEREQEEVF
;
A
#
# COMPACT_ATOMS: atom_id res chain seq x y z
N MET A 1 -17.30 39.96 7.66
CA MET A 1 -16.16 39.19 8.22
C MET A 1 -16.53 37.76 8.59
N LYS A 2 -17.40 37.46 9.57
CA LYS A 2 -17.69 36.07 9.98
C LYS A 2 -18.26 35.18 8.86
N GLU A 3 -19.15 35.72 8.03
CA GLU A 3 -19.79 34.99 6.92
C GLU A 3 -18.82 34.64 5.77
N GLU A 4 -17.69 35.34 5.68
CA GLU A 4 -16.68 35.17 4.64
C GLU A 4 -15.63 34.11 5.03
N LEU A 5 -15.39 33.95 6.34
CA LEU A 5 -14.40 33.01 6.87
C LEU A 5 -14.77 31.54 6.65
N LEU A 6 -16.06 31.19 6.76
CA LEU A 6 -16.49 29.80 6.60
C LEU A 6 -16.29 29.28 5.15
N PRO A 7 -16.73 30.00 4.10
CA PRO A 7 -16.42 29.61 2.72
C PRO A 7 -14.92 29.52 2.44
N LEU A 8 -14.11 30.43 3.00
CA LEU A 8 -12.65 30.39 2.87
C LEU A 8 -12.06 29.14 3.55
N TYR A 9 -12.52 28.82 4.76
CA TYR A 9 -12.10 27.61 5.47
C TYR A 9 -12.46 26.34 4.71
N LEU A 10 -13.69 26.23 4.18
CA LEU A 10 -14.15 25.04 3.44
C LEU A 10 -13.47 24.88 2.07
N ARG A 11 -13.03 25.97 1.44
CA ARG A 11 -12.18 25.91 0.24
C ARG A 11 -10.81 25.30 0.56
N ALA A 12 -10.23 25.63 1.70
CA ALA A 12 -8.97 25.06 2.15
C ALA A 12 -9.14 23.64 2.73
N ASN A 13 -10.28 23.35 3.37
CA ASN A 13 -10.57 22.10 4.07
C ASN A 13 -11.94 21.55 3.63
N PRO A 14 -12.01 20.90 2.45
CA PRO A 14 -13.22 20.23 2.03
C PRO A 14 -13.67 19.17 3.05
N PRO A 15 -14.96 18.84 3.17
CA PRO A 15 -15.43 17.82 4.12
C PRO A 15 -14.74 16.45 3.96
N ALA A 16 -14.36 16.08 2.73
CA ALA A 16 -13.63 14.84 2.45
C ALA A 16 -12.15 14.86 2.89
N HIS A 17 -11.61 16.02 3.23
CA HIS A 17 -10.18 16.23 3.52
C HIS A 17 -9.68 15.30 4.64
N GLN A 18 -10.48 15.13 5.70
CA GLN A 18 -10.13 14.27 6.84
C GLN A 18 -9.87 12.81 6.41
N HIS A 19 -10.68 12.29 5.49
CA HIS A 19 -10.50 10.93 4.98
C HIS A 19 -9.29 10.81 4.06
N ILE A 20 -9.09 11.81 3.18
CA ILE A 20 -7.95 11.85 2.26
C ILE A 20 -6.64 11.93 3.06
N GLU A 21 -6.57 12.80 4.07
CA GLU A 21 -5.37 12.98 4.89
C GLU A 21 -5.07 11.72 5.71
N SER A 22 -6.09 11.12 6.33
CA SER A 22 -5.94 9.87 7.08
C SER A 22 -5.42 8.73 6.19
N PHE A 23 -5.99 8.59 4.99
CA PHE A 23 -5.55 7.59 4.03
C PHE A 23 -4.12 7.83 3.55
N ASN A 24 -3.78 9.07 3.17
CA ASN A 24 -2.42 9.42 2.74
C ASN A 24 -1.40 9.13 3.84
N ARG A 25 -1.69 9.52 5.09
CA ARG A 25 -0.81 9.23 6.24
C ARG A 25 -0.61 7.73 6.43
N PHE A 26 -1.67 6.94 6.26
CA PHE A 26 -1.58 5.48 6.35
C PHE A 26 -0.69 4.90 5.23
N CYS A 27 -0.85 5.35 3.99
CA CYS A 27 -0.02 4.92 2.87
C CYS A 27 1.45 5.34 3.01
N ASP A 28 1.70 6.57 3.46
CA ASP A 28 3.06 7.13 3.55
C ASP A 28 3.84 6.57 4.75
N TYR A 29 3.17 6.37 5.89
CA TYR A 29 3.82 6.02 7.15
C TYR A 29 3.23 4.76 7.78
N GLY A 30 1.90 4.69 7.92
CA GLY A 30 1.23 3.64 8.69
C GLY A 30 1.55 2.23 8.22
N LEU A 31 1.56 1.97 6.91
CA LEU A 31 1.92 0.66 6.36
C LEU A 31 3.35 0.26 6.72
N ARG A 32 4.31 1.18 6.65
CA ARG A 32 5.70 0.91 7.03
C ARG A 32 5.83 0.60 8.51
N GLU A 33 5.06 1.28 9.36
CA GLU A 33 5.06 1.01 10.80
C GLU A 33 4.51 -0.38 11.12
N VAL A 34 3.44 -0.81 10.43
CA VAL A 34 2.89 -2.16 10.56
C VAL A 34 3.89 -3.22 10.12
N ILE A 35 4.57 -3.03 8.99
CA ILE A 35 5.59 -3.99 8.53
C ILE A 35 6.77 -4.08 9.51
N ARG A 36 7.24 -2.93 10.02
CA ARG A 36 8.32 -2.89 11.02
C ARG A 36 7.94 -3.52 12.35
N SER A 37 6.68 -3.42 12.76
CA SER A 37 6.22 -4.02 14.01
C SER A 37 6.18 -5.55 13.95
N ILE A 38 5.93 -6.12 12.76
CA ILE A 38 6.06 -7.57 12.52
C ILE A 38 7.54 -7.96 12.48
N GLY A 39 8.36 -7.23 11.72
CA GLY A 39 9.82 -7.40 11.67
C GLY A 39 10.28 -8.64 10.89
N ALA A 40 9.96 -9.83 11.37
CA ALA A 40 10.29 -11.09 10.70
C ALA A 40 9.18 -12.14 10.86
N ILE A 41 9.05 -13.00 9.86
CA ILE A 41 8.11 -14.11 9.85
C ILE A 41 8.90 -15.41 10.00
N GLU A 42 8.61 -16.16 11.06
CA GLU A 42 9.19 -17.48 11.31
C GLU A 42 8.13 -18.54 11.01
N PRO A 43 8.21 -19.25 9.86
CA PRO A 43 7.36 -20.40 9.63
C PRO A 43 7.67 -21.50 10.66
N GLY A 44 6.72 -22.41 10.91
CA GLY A 44 6.92 -23.58 11.78
C GLY A 44 7.92 -24.62 11.25
N ILE A 45 8.76 -24.24 10.28
CA ILE A 45 9.83 -25.06 9.71
C ILE A 45 11.14 -24.54 10.29
N GLU A 46 11.84 -25.38 11.05
CA GLU A 46 13.10 -25.00 11.66
C GLU A 46 14.13 -24.53 10.64
N GLY A 47 14.88 -23.49 11.02
CA GLY A 47 15.93 -22.92 10.19
C GLY A 47 15.45 -21.93 9.14
N TYR A 48 14.15 -21.63 9.02
CA TYR A 48 13.64 -20.62 8.10
C TYR A 48 13.16 -19.38 8.84
N SER A 49 13.53 -18.20 8.35
CA SER A 49 13.00 -16.91 8.79
C SER A 49 12.97 -15.95 7.60
N PHE A 50 11.96 -15.07 7.53
CA PHE A 50 11.82 -14.06 6.49
C PHE A 50 11.82 -12.68 7.14
N LYS A 51 12.89 -11.92 6.95
CA LYS A 51 12.96 -10.55 7.42
C LYS A 51 12.22 -9.64 6.44
N LEU A 52 11.32 -8.82 6.95
CA LEU A 52 10.52 -7.89 6.15
C LEU A 52 11.28 -6.57 5.95
N GLY A 53 11.35 -6.12 4.70
CA GLY A 53 12.07 -4.92 4.26
C GLY A 53 11.15 -3.76 3.92
N ASN A 54 11.49 -3.01 2.86
CA ASN A 54 10.69 -1.87 2.43
C ASN A 54 9.42 -2.32 1.71
N ILE A 55 8.41 -1.44 1.76
CA ILE A 55 7.14 -1.59 1.06
C ILE A 55 7.00 -0.50 -0.01
N ARG A 56 6.44 -0.88 -1.15
CA ARG A 56 6.19 -0.02 -2.30
C ARG A 56 4.79 -0.26 -2.83
N ILE A 57 4.04 0.82 -3.02
CA ILE A 57 2.67 0.79 -3.55
C ILE A 57 2.74 1.35 -4.97
N GLU A 58 2.23 0.61 -5.95
CA GLU A 58 2.19 1.10 -7.33
C GLU A 58 0.85 1.80 -7.66
N GLN A 59 0.73 2.25 -8.91
CA GLN A 59 -0.51 2.82 -9.41
C GLN A 59 -1.60 1.75 -9.55
N PRO A 60 -2.88 2.14 -9.39
CA PRO A 60 -4.00 1.22 -9.51
C PRO A 60 -4.06 0.53 -10.88
N MET A 61 -4.14 -0.80 -10.86
CA MET A 61 -4.11 -1.63 -12.06
C MET A 61 -4.94 -2.90 -11.91
N VAL A 62 -5.27 -3.51 -13.04
CA VAL A 62 -5.96 -4.81 -13.11
C VAL A 62 -5.08 -5.84 -13.81
N GLN A 63 -5.20 -7.10 -13.40
CA GLN A 63 -4.67 -8.23 -14.14
C GLN A 63 -5.80 -8.82 -15.01
N GLU A 64 -5.62 -8.81 -16.31
CA GLU A 64 -6.59 -9.35 -17.27
C GLU A 64 -6.42 -10.88 -17.40
N ALA A 65 -7.37 -11.55 -18.05
CA ALA A 65 -7.39 -13.02 -18.15
C ALA A 65 -6.18 -13.62 -18.88
N ASP A 66 -5.49 -12.83 -19.70
CA ASP A 66 -4.24 -13.20 -20.38
C ASP A 66 -3.00 -13.01 -19.49
N GLY A 67 -3.18 -12.56 -18.24
CA GLY A 67 -2.12 -12.30 -17.29
C GLY A 67 -1.48 -10.90 -17.43
N SER A 68 -1.89 -10.11 -18.42
CA SER A 68 -1.37 -8.76 -18.62
C SER A 68 -1.82 -7.81 -17.51
N ARG A 69 -0.95 -6.87 -17.14
CA ARG A 69 -1.23 -5.84 -16.14
C ARG A 69 -1.42 -4.49 -16.81
N ARG A 70 -2.50 -3.79 -16.49
CA ARG A 70 -2.80 -2.47 -17.06
C ARG A 70 -3.35 -1.52 -16.02
N LEU A 71 -2.86 -0.28 -16.06
CA LEU A 71 -3.43 0.83 -15.29
C LEU A 71 -4.89 1.05 -15.64
N ILE A 72 -5.70 1.28 -14.61
CA ILE A 72 -7.13 1.57 -14.78
C ILE A 72 -7.46 2.93 -14.18
N THR A 73 -8.56 3.53 -14.64
CA THR A 73 -9.10 4.75 -14.04
C THR A 73 -10.23 4.40 -13.05
N PRO A 74 -10.56 5.30 -12.11
CA PRO A 74 -11.70 5.09 -11.21
C PRO A 74 -13.04 4.93 -11.95
N MET A 75 -13.19 5.57 -13.11
CA MET A 75 -14.41 5.46 -13.93
C MET A 75 -14.47 4.09 -14.60
N GLU A 76 -13.36 3.63 -15.16
CA GLU A 76 -13.29 2.31 -15.77
C GLU A 76 -13.59 1.20 -14.76
N ALA A 77 -13.02 1.29 -13.56
CA ALA A 77 -13.28 0.34 -12.48
C ALA A 77 -14.78 0.22 -12.18
N ARG A 78 -15.47 1.37 -12.08
CA ARG A 78 -16.93 1.41 -11.86
C ARG A 78 -17.74 0.86 -13.04
N MET A 79 -17.34 1.12 -14.28
CA MET A 79 -18.08 0.66 -15.45
C MET A 79 -17.96 -0.85 -15.72
N ARG A 80 -16.88 -1.47 -15.24
CA ARG A 80 -16.58 -2.89 -15.43
C ARG A 80 -16.79 -3.72 -14.16
N ASP A 81 -17.33 -3.13 -13.10
CA ASP A 81 -17.45 -3.74 -11.76
C ASP A 81 -16.11 -4.33 -11.25
N LEU A 82 -15.01 -3.60 -11.48
CA LEU A 82 -13.67 -3.93 -10.98
C LEU A 82 -13.33 -3.17 -9.70
N THR A 83 -12.42 -3.73 -8.92
CA THR A 83 -11.85 -3.05 -7.75
C THR A 83 -10.75 -2.08 -8.19
N TYR A 84 -10.87 -0.80 -7.81
CA TYR A 84 -9.81 0.19 -8.00
C TYR A 84 -8.73 0.00 -6.93
N ALA A 85 -7.81 -0.94 -7.17
CA ALA A 85 -6.77 -1.35 -6.22
C ALA A 85 -5.36 -1.22 -6.81
N SER A 86 -4.39 -0.99 -5.92
CA SER A 86 -2.96 -0.92 -6.23
C SER A 86 -2.24 -2.17 -5.75
N PRO A 87 -1.27 -2.68 -6.52
CA PRO A 87 -0.41 -3.75 -6.07
C PRO A 87 0.61 -3.22 -5.05
N ILE A 88 0.88 -4.05 -4.04
CA ILE A 88 1.81 -3.76 -2.96
C ILE A 88 2.96 -4.74 -3.11
N PHE A 89 4.17 -4.20 -3.19
CA PHE A 89 5.40 -4.94 -3.24
C PHE A 89 6.09 -4.84 -1.89
N LEU A 90 6.55 -5.98 -1.37
CA LEU A 90 7.29 -6.07 -0.13
C LEU A 90 8.64 -6.71 -0.39
N GLU A 91 9.70 -6.07 0.06
CA GLU A 91 11.00 -6.69 0.08
C GLU A 91 11.07 -7.72 1.21
N ILE A 92 11.57 -8.91 0.91
CA ILE A 92 11.84 -9.96 1.88
C ILE A 92 13.28 -10.41 1.78
N MET A 93 13.87 -10.73 2.93
CA MET A 93 15.21 -11.32 3.00
C MET A 93 15.10 -12.67 3.72
N PRO A 94 15.18 -13.79 2.97
CA PRO A 94 15.16 -15.12 3.55
C PRO A 94 16.43 -15.39 4.34
N THR A 95 16.29 -15.97 5.51
CA THR A 95 17.38 -16.53 6.33
C THR A 95 17.15 -18.03 6.43
N ILE A 96 18.11 -18.82 5.92
CA ILE A 96 18.04 -20.29 5.94
C ILE A 96 19.23 -20.82 6.73
N ASN A 97 18.97 -21.51 7.83
CA ASN A 97 19.97 -22.03 8.77
C ASN A 97 20.96 -20.95 9.24
N GLY A 98 20.46 -19.74 9.50
CA GLY A 98 21.26 -18.58 9.93
C GLY A 98 22.03 -17.87 8.80
N ILE A 99 21.85 -18.29 7.54
CA ILE A 99 22.48 -17.66 6.38
C ILE A 99 21.46 -16.76 5.70
N GLU A 100 21.72 -15.44 5.72
CA GLU A 100 20.94 -14.45 4.95
C GLU A 100 21.16 -14.67 3.44
N ARG A 101 20.06 -14.65 2.69
CA ARG A 101 20.03 -14.74 1.22
C ARG A 101 19.80 -13.36 0.61
N GLU A 102 19.88 -13.31 -0.71
CA GLU A 102 19.58 -12.09 -1.46
C GLU A 102 18.16 -11.60 -1.17
N GLN A 103 18.00 -10.28 -1.24
CA GLN A 103 16.73 -9.63 -1.04
C GLN A 103 15.87 -9.83 -2.29
N GLU A 104 14.63 -10.27 -2.09
CA GLU A 104 13.66 -10.49 -3.15
C GLU A 104 12.45 -9.57 -2.96
N GLU A 105 11.88 -9.07 -4.05
CA GLU A 105 10.62 -8.32 -4.01
C GLU A 105 9.46 -9.28 -4.30
N VAL A 106 8.49 -9.37 -3.39
CA VAL A 106 7.29 -10.20 -3.53
C VAL A 106 6.04 -9.36 -3.73
N PHE A 107 5.11 -9.89 -4.55
CA PHE A 107 3.84 -9.30 -4.95
C PHE A 107 2.66 -10.22 -4.59
#